data_AF-A0A3E0VFN9-F1
#
_entry.id   AF-A0A3E0VFN9-F1
#
_cell.length_a   1.000
_cell.length_b   1.000
_cell.length_c   1.000
_cell.angle_alpha   90.00
_cell.angle_beta   90.00
_cell.angle_gamma   90.00
#
_symmetry.space_group_name_H-M   'P 1'
#
loop_
_entity.id
_entity.type
_entity.pdbx_description
1 polymer ?
#
loop_
_entity_poly.entity_id
_entity_poly.type
_entity_poly.pdbx_seq_one_letter_code
_entity_poly.pdbx_strand_id
1 'polypeptide(L)'
;MHATTADLRNTGSSTSGSDAGSGSGRGFGGRFRWRVVDIITASVIGVAAGLIFWAWGLAYNPVTTPLSAALPGLQGLFNGGWLFAGVLGGLIIRKPGAALYTELVAAIVSALIGTQWGITTLLSGAVQGLGAEIVFALFLYSSYRIWVALLAGVGAGIALSITDLTLSYPGSDTPFILIYSATSIVSGIVLAGLLSWLAMRGIAATGALNRFAAGRESRALV
;
A
#
# COMPACT_ATOMS: atom_id res chain seq x y z
N MET A 1 -72.59 -58.48 17.12
CA MET A 1 -73.09 -57.90 15.85
C MET A 1 -72.00 -56.98 15.31
N HIS A 2 -71.58 -57.19 14.04
CA HIS A 2 -70.59 -56.46 13.21
C HIS A 2 -69.10 -56.60 13.64
N ALA A 3 -68.26 -57.47 13.05
CA ALA A 3 -67.71 -57.60 11.68
C ALA A 3 -66.70 -56.47 11.31
N THR A 4 -65.39 -56.75 11.29
CA THR A 4 -64.52 -56.96 10.07
C THR A 4 -64.18 -55.63 9.39
N THR A 5 -62.91 -55.17 9.32
CA THR A 5 -61.91 -55.53 8.28
C THR A 5 -60.49 -55.07 8.67
N ALA A 6 -59.50 -55.90 8.36
CA ALA A 6 -58.13 -55.46 8.05
C ALA A 6 -58.06 -55.05 6.56
N ASP A 7 -57.24 -54.07 6.17
CA ASP A 7 -56.26 -54.25 5.08
C ASP A 7 -55.36 -53.02 4.77
N LEU A 8 -54.13 -53.34 4.35
CA LEU A 8 -53.19 -52.66 3.42
C LEU A 8 -52.65 -51.25 3.76
N ARG A 9 -51.36 -51.16 4.12
CA ARG A 9 -50.22 -50.96 3.18
C ARG A 9 -50.42 -49.76 2.25
N ASN A 10 -49.90 -48.60 2.67
CA ASN A 10 -49.63 -47.49 1.78
C ASN A 10 -48.16 -47.55 1.32
N THR A 11 -47.95 -48.14 0.15
CA THR A 11 -46.76 -47.97 -0.68
C THR A 11 -46.86 -46.64 -1.43
N GLY A 12 -46.09 -45.64 -1.00
CA GLY A 12 -45.87 -44.39 -1.70
C GLY A 12 -44.42 -44.26 -2.16
N SER A 13 -44.25 -44.37 -3.47
CA SER A 13 -43.06 -44.23 -4.30
C SER A 13 -42.15 -43.03 -4.00
N SER A 14 -40.84 -43.31 -4.00
CA SER A 14 -39.72 -42.54 -4.54
C SER A 14 -39.98 -41.11 -5.06
N THR A 15 -39.31 -40.15 -4.45
CA THR A 15 -38.60 -39.10 -5.18
C THR A 15 -37.31 -38.78 -4.44
N SER A 16 -36.22 -39.40 -4.90
CA SER A 16 -34.86 -38.94 -4.65
C SER A 16 -34.76 -37.52 -5.23
N GLY A 17 -34.93 -36.52 -4.39
CA GLY A 17 -34.54 -35.15 -4.69
C GLY A 17 -33.03 -35.14 -4.86
N SER A 18 -32.59 -35.23 -6.11
CA SER A 18 -31.27 -34.89 -6.55
C SER A 18 -30.90 -33.52 -5.97
N ASP A 19 -30.01 -33.49 -4.98
CA ASP A 19 -29.24 -32.31 -4.61
C ASP A 19 -28.44 -31.89 -5.84
N ALA A 20 -29.10 -31.09 -6.67
CA ALA A 20 -28.50 -30.40 -7.79
C ALA A 20 -27.36 -29.59 -7.20
N GLY A 21 -26.14 -30.04 -7.50
CA GLY A 21 -24.91 -29.40 -7.09
C GLY A 21 -25.02 -27.91 -7.34
N SER A 22 -25.09 -27.15 -6.23
CA SER A 22 -24.71 -25.75 -6.25
C SER A 22 -23.22 -25.74 -6.53
N GLY A 23 -22.90 -25.84 -7.83
CA GLY A 23 -21.60 -25.54 -8.37
C GLY A 23 -21.29 -24.12 -7.93
N SER A 24 -20.62 -24.02 -6.78
CA SER A 24 -19.99 -22.81 -6.31
C SER A 24 -18.96 -22.46 -7.38
N GLY A 25 -19.41 -21.70 -8.36
CA GLY A 25 -18.57 -20.94 -9.26
C GLY A 25 -17.78 -19.99 -8.36
N ARG A 26 -16.69 -20.49 -7.79
CA ARG A 26 -15.63 -19.68 -7.18
C ARG A 26 -15.01 -18.93 -8.33
N GLY A 27 -15.69 -17.85 -8.73
CA GLY A 27 -15.19 -16.92 -9.73
C GLY A 27 -13.83 -16.45 -9.28
N PHE A 28 -12.83 -16.66 -10.13
CA PHE A 28 -11.47 -16.15 -10.00
C PHE A 28 -11.42 -14.60 -9.89
N GLY A 29 -12.55 -13.90 -10.03
CA GLY A 29 -12.69 -12.44 -9.94
C GLY A 29 -12.78 -11.85 -8.52
N GLY A 30 -12.71 -12.64 -7.44
CA GLY A 30 -12.89 -12.12 -6.07
C GLY A 30 -11.62 -11.53 -5.41
N ARG A 31 -10.43 -12.01 -5.77
CA ARG A 31 -9.19 -11.73 -5.00
C ARG A 31 -8.72 -10.28 -5.05
N PHE A 32 -8.94 -9.60 -6.17
CA PHE A 32 -8.46 -8.22 -6.40
C PHE A 32 -9.56 -7.16 -6.26
N ARG A 33 -10.80 -7.55 -5.98
CA ARG A 33 -11.90 -6.60 -5.79
C ARG A 33 -11.72 -5.86 -4.48
N TRP A 34 -11.66 -4.54 -4.53
CA TRP A 34 -11.67 -3.71 -3.33
C TRP A 34 -12.98 -3.89 -2.58
N ARG A 35 -12.87 -4.14 -1.27
CA ARG A 35 -14.01 -4.12 -0.34
C ARG A 35 -14.08 -2.74 0.27
N VAL A 36 -15.25 -2.37 0.77
CA VAL A 36 -15.45 -1.09 1.48
C VAL A 36 -14.43 -0.91 2.62
N VAL A 37 -14.17 -1.97 3.39
CA VAL A 37 -13.17 -1.94 4.48
C VAL A 37 -11.75 -1.65 3.98
N ASP A 38 -11.41 -2.08 2.76
CA ASP A 38 -10.08 -1.84 2.19
C ASP A 38 -9.93 -0.36 1.80
N ILE A 39 -10.98 0.23 1.20
CA ILE A 39 -11.03 1.67 0.87
C ILE A 39 -10.91 2.49 2.14
N ILE A 40 -11.76 2.23 3.15
CA ILE A 40 -11.75 2.95 4.42
C ILE A 40 -10.38 2.89 5.09
N THR A 41 -9.78 1.69 5.15
CA THR A 41 -8.46 1.52 5.79
C THR A 41 -7.38 2.25 5.01
N ALA A 42 -7.40 2.17 3.68
CA ALA A 42 -6.46 2.90 2.84
C ALA A 42 -6.61 4.42 3.00
N SER A 43 -7.84 4.94 3.06
CA SER A 43 -8.09 6.36 3.30
C SER A 43 -7.59 6.81 4.67
N VAL A 44 -7.83 6.03 5.72
CA VAL A 44 -7.35 6.36 7.09
C VAL A 44 -5.82 6.38 7.13
N ILE A 45 -5.16 5.40 6.52
CA ILE A 45 -3.69 5.38 6.40
C ILE A 45 -3.21 6.61 5.63
N GLY A 46 -3.83 6.91 4.48
CA GLY A 46 -3.48 8.06 3.66
C GLY A 46 -3.64 9.39 4.40
N VAL A 47 -4.73 9.59 5.12
CA VAL A 47 -4.96 10.81 5.92
C VAL A 47 -3.93 10.94 7.04
N ALA A 48 -3.66 9.87 7.79
CA ALA A 48 -2.65 9.87 8.84
C ALA A 48 -1.25 10.15 8.28
N ALA A 49 -0.91 9.53 7.15
CA ALA A 49 0.35 9.77 6.47
C ALA A 49 0.45 11.18 5.88
N GLY A 50 -0.66 11.76 5.40
CA GLY A 50 -0.69 13.13 4.89
C GLY A 50 -0.38 14.17 5.96
N LEU A 51 -0.83 13.96 7.20
CA LEU A 51 -0.42 14.78 8.35
C LEU A 51 1.09 14.65 8.62
N ILE A 52 1.62 13.44 8.53
CA ILE A 52 3.06 13.18 8.68
C ILE A 52 3.84 13.84 7.54
N PHE A 53 3.39 13.76 6.29
CA PHE A 53 4.02 14.38 5.12
C PHE A 53 4.09 15.90 5.26
N TRP A 54 3.01 16.49 5.76
CA TRP A 54 2.96 17.93 6.03
C TRP A 54 3.97 18.32 7.12
N ALA A 55 3.95 17.62 8.26
CA ALA A 55 4.88 17.87 9.35
C ALA A 55 6.35 17.62 8.94
N TRP A 56 6.59 16.59 8.13
CA TRP A 56 7.88 16.29 7.54
C TRP A 56 8.36 17.41 6.62
N GLY A 57 7.45 18.02 5.85
CA GLY A 57 7.73 19.21 5.04
C GLY A 57 8.23 20.40 5.84
N LEU A 58 7.70 20.63 7.04
CA LEU A 58 8.19 21.69 7.93
C LEU A 58 9.62 21.43 8.41
N ALA A 59 9.94 20.16 8.70
CA ALA A 59 11.27 19.75 9.15
C ALA A 59 12.31 19.66 8.02
N TYR A 60 11.86 19.50 6.77
CA TYR A 60 12.75 19.20 5.64
C TYR A 60 13.80 20.29 5.40
N ASN A 61 13.40 21.55 5.17
CA ASN A 61 14.35 22.63 4.87
C ASN A 61 15.39 22.86 5.99
N PRO A 62 15.02 23.02 7.27
CA PRO A 62 16.01 23.30 8.31
C PRO A 62 17.00 22.15 8.50
N VAL A 63 16.58 20.91 8.28
CA VAL A 63 17.45 19.74 8.43
C VAL A 63 18.32 19.53 7.19
N THR A 64 17.77 19.71 5.99
CA THR A 64 18.50 19.39 4.75
C THR A 64 19.41 20.50 4.25
N THR A 65 19.17 21.77 4.61
CA THR A 65 20.03 22.90 4.25
C THR A 65 21.50 22.70 4.61
N PRO A 66 21.88 22.29 5.84
CA PRO A 66 23.29 22.01 6.15
C PRO A 66 23.83 20.79 5.39
N LEU A 67 23.00 19.78 5.10
CA LEU A 67 23.43 18.60 4.33
C LEU A 67 23.73 18.96 2.87
N SER A 68 22.86 19.74 2.23
CA SER A 68 23.05 20.17 0.84
C SER A 68 24.24 21.12 0.68
N ALA A 69 24.53 21.93 1.71
CA ALA A 69 25.74 22.75 1.76
C ALA A 69 27.03 21.92 1.89
N ALA A 70 26.99 20.81 2.64
CA ALA A 70 28.14 19.92 2.79
C ALA A 70 28.40 19.10 1.52
N LEU A 71 27.35 18.51 0.94
CA LEU A 71 27.43 17.80 -0.34
C LEU A 71 26.09 17.90 -1.08
N PRO A 72 26.03 18.64 -2.20
CA PRO A 72 24.83 18.75 -3.02
C PRO A 72 24.31 17.38 -3.45
N GLY A 73 23.06 17.09 -3.11
CA GLY A 73 22.41 15.81 -3.37
C GLY A 73 22.10 15.01 -2.08
N LEU A 74 22.81 15.23 -0.98
CA LEU A 74 22.58 14.50 0.29
C LEU A 74 21.20 14.74 0.91
N GLN A 75 20.55 15.85 0.58
CA GLN A 75 19.18 16.12 1.01
C GLN A 75 18.21 15.00 0.60
N GLY A 76 18.54 14.23 -0.44
CA GLY A 76 17.75 13.06 -0.86
C GLY A 76 17.58 12.00 0.23
N LEU A 77 18.46 11.96 1.24
CA LEU A 77 18.32 11.06 2.39
C LEU A 77 17.06 11.31 3.22
N PHE A 78 16.46 12.50 3.13
CA PHE A 78 15.22 12.84 3.84
C PHE A 78 13.95 12.63 3.01
N ASN A 79 14.08 12.26 1.73
CA ASN A 79 12.94 12.15 0.82
C ASN A 79 12.01 10.97 1.14
N GLY A 80 12.51 9.92 1.77
CA GLY A 80 11.73 8.73 2.12
C GLY A 80 10.58 9.00 3.10
N GLY A 81 10.58 10.15 3.79
CA GLY A 81 9.45 10.57 4.63
C GLY A 81 8.14 10.81 3.86
N TRP A 82 8.21 11.03 2.54
CA TRP A 82 7.03 11.18 1.68
C TRP A 82 6.68 9.91 0.90
N LEU A 83 7.42 8.82 1.07
CA LEU A 83 7.29 7.62 0.24
C LEU A 83 6.62 6.45 0.96
N PHE A 84 6.50 6.55 2.28
CA PHE A 84 6.11 5.41 3.11
C PHE A 84 4.61 5.08 3.03
N ALA A 85 3.75 6.04 2.69
CA ALA A 85 2.31 5.84 2.74
C ALA A 85 1.87 4.80 1.69
N GLY A 86 2.39 4.92 0.47
CA GLY A 86 2.16 4.00 -0.62
C GLY A 86 2.67 2.60 -0.30
N VAL A 87 3.91 2.48 0.19
CA VAL A 87 4.47 1.16 0.56
C VAL A 87 3.65 0.51 1.67
N LEU A 88 3.30 1.26 2.73
CA LEU A 88 2.48 0.76 3.83
C LEU A 88 1.08 0.33 3.36
N GLY A 89 0.43 1.15 2.53
CA GLY A 89 -0.87 0.83 1.95
C GLY A 89 -0.85 -0.43 1.09
N GLY A 90 0.16 -0.58 0.24
CA GLY A 90 0.39 -1.78 -0.55
C GLY A 90 0.58 -3.03 0.30
N LEU A 91 1.38 -2.94 1.38
CA LEU A 91 1.65 -4.05 2.29
C LEU A 91 0.42 -4.52 3.09
N ILE A 92 -0.45 -3.58 3.49
CA ILE A 92 -1.64 -3.86 4.30
C ILE A 92 -2.80 -4.35 3.43
N ILE A 93 -3.14 -3.60 2.36
CA ILE A 93 -4.33 -3.85 1.55
C ILE A 93 -4.13 -4.99 0.56
N ARG A 94 -2.91 -5.14 0.00
CA ARG A 94 -2.51 -6.25 -0.88
C ARG A 94 -3.38 -6.40 -2.13
N LYS A 95 -3.75 -5.27 -2.75
CA LYS A 95 -4.59 -5.20 -3.96
C LYS A 95 -4.00 -4.22 -4.96
N PRO A 96 -4.28 -4.41 -6.26
CA PRO A 96 -3.84 -3.47 -7.28
C PRO A 96 -4.40 -2.07 -7.02
N GLY A 97 -3.51 -1.09 -7.13
CA GLY A 97 -3.75 0.33 -6.91
C GLY A 97 -3.65 0.76 -5.45
N ALA A 98 -3.34 -0.14 -4.50
CA ALA A 98 -3.34 0.21 -3.07
C ALA A 98 -2.20 1.16 -2.69
N ALA A 99 -1.01 0.96 -3.25
CA ALA A 99 0.11 1.85 -2.99
C ALA A 99 -0.11 3.21 -3.63
N LEU A 100 -0.54 3.24 -4.89
CA LEU A 100 -0.87 4.48 -5.58
C LEU A 100 -1.97 5.28 -4.86
N TYR A 101 -3.07 4.62 -4.48
CA TYR A 101 -4.19 5.28 -3.83
C TYR A 101 -3.80 5.90 -2.48
N THR A 102 -3.09 5.15 -1.64
CA THR A 102 -2.72 5.62 -0.30
C THR A 102 -1.73 6.78 -0.34
N GLU A 103 -0.75 6.73 -1.23
CA GLU A 103 0.19 7.82 -1.45
C GLU A 103 -0.52 9.08 -1.97
N LEU A 104 -1.42 8.92 -2.95
CA LEU A 104 -2.15 10.05 -3.53
C LEU A 104 -3.05 10.72 -2.49
N VAL A 105 -3.75 9.95 -1.65
CA VAL A 105 -4.55 10.51 -0.55
C VAL A 105 -3.67 11.26 0.44
N ALA A 106 -2.49 10.73 0.79
CA ALA A 106 -1.54 11.40 1.67
C ALA A 106 -1.04 12.73 1.06
N ALA A 107 -0.70 12.73 -0.23
CA ALA A 107 -0.28 13.93 -0.95
C ALA A 107 -1.40 14.99 -1.02
N ILE A 108 -2.65 14.58 -1.28
CA ILE A 108 -3.80 15.48 -1.27
C ILE A 108 -3.98 16.12 0.11
N VAL A 109 -3.98 15.32 1.18
CA VAL A 109 -4.15 15.81 2.55
C VAL A 109 -3.04 16.78 2.92
N SER A 110 -1.78 16.44 2.63
CA SER A 110 -0.62 17.31 2.86
C SER A 110 -0.73 18.64 2.11
N ALA A 111 -1.15 18.59 0.84
CA ALA A 111 -1.35 19.79 0.03
C ALA A 111 -2.50 20.67 0.55
N LEU A 112 -3.61 20.06 0.99
CA LEU A 112 -4.77 20.79 1.53
C LEU A 112 -4.47 21.52 2.83
N ILE A 113 -3.63 20.95 3.70
CA ILE A 113 -3.19 21.63 4.93
C ILE A 113 -2.32 22.85 4.61
N GLY A 114 -1.58 22.78 3.50
CA GLY A 114 -0.69 23.84 3.04
C GLY A 114 0.76 23.39 3.13
N THR A 115 1.29 22.95 2.00
CA THR A 115 2.69 22.58 1.83
C THR A 115 3.40 23.56 0.91
N GLN A 116 4.71 23.76 1.11
CA GLN A 116 5.50 24.72 0.34
C GLN A 116 5.56 24.41 -1.18
N TRP A 117 5.33 23.16 -1.57
CA TRP A 117 5.30 22.73 -2.97
C TRP A 117 3.91 22.87 -3.62
N GLY A 118 2.87 23.20 -2.86
CA GLY A 118 1.51 23.37 -3.39
C GLY A 118 1.01 22.16 -4.18
N ILE A 119 0.45 22.41 -5.37
CA ILE A 119 -0.24 21.38 -6.17
C ILE A 119 0.72 20.36 -6.83
N THR A 120 2.00 20.68 -7.00
CA THR A 120 2.98 19.74 -7.58
C THR A 120 3.22 18.54 -6.66
N THR A 121 2.89 18.66 -5.38
CA THR A 121 2.85 17.55 -4.41
C THR A 121 1.94 16.42 -4.87
N LEU A 122 0.80 16.73 -5.52
CA LEU A 122 -0.14 15.70 -5.98
C LEU A 122 0.46 14.89 -7.14
N LEU A 123 1.13 15.58 -8.07
CA LEU A 123 1.84 14.93 -9.17
C LEU A 123 2.96 14.06 -8.64
N SER A 124 3.73 14.58 -7.68
CA SER A 124 4.82 13.86 -7.03
C SER A 124 4.31 12.60 -6.31
N GLY A 125 3.27 12.73 -5.48
CA GLY A 125 2.66 11.59 -4.80
C GLY A 125 2.05 10.56 -5.77
N ALA A 126 1.47 11.00 -6.88
CA ALA A 126 0.97 10.08 -7.91
C ALA A 126 2.11 9.26 -8.55
N VAL A 127 3.21 9.92 -8.93
CA VAL A 127 4.35 9.26 -9.57
C VAL A 127 5.09 8.35 -8.58
N GLN A 128 5.28 8.80 -7.34
CA GLN A 128 5.91 8.05 -6.25
C GLN A 128 5.11 6.80 -5.87
N GLY A 129 3.80 6.96 -5.67
CA GLY A 129 2.87 5.87 -5.41
C GLY A 129 2.84 4.85 -6.57
N LEU A 130 2.92 5.34 -7.82
CA LEU A 130 3.03 4.48 -8.99
C LEU A 130 4.37 3.71 -9.01
N GLY A 131 5.47 4.35 -8.62
CA GLY A 131 6.78 3.70 -8.45
C GLY A 131 6.73 2.53 -7.49
N ALA A 132 6.08 2.69 -6.34
CA ALA A 132 5.84 1.59 -5.39
C ALA A 132 4.90 0.51 -5.96
N GLU A 133 3.80 0.93 -6.59
CA GLU A 133 2.78 0.03 -7.15
C GLU A 133 3.34 -0.89 -8.22
N ILE A 134 4.20 -0.37 -9.11
CA ILE A 134 4.84 -1.16 -10.16
C ILE A 134 5.63 -2.33 -9.56
N VAL A 135 6.31 -2.12 -8.44
CA VAL A 135 7.05 -3.21 -7.79
C VAL A 135 6.08 -4.28 -7.27
N PHE A 136 5.00 -3.92 -6.59
CA PHE A 136 4.00 -4.90 -6.15
C PHE A 136 3.35 -5.63 -7.33
N ALA A 137 3.14 -4.93 -8.45
CA ALA A 137 2.62 -5.50 -9.68
C ALA A 137 3.59 -6.50 -10.34
N LEU A 138 4.91 -6.23 -10.32
CA LEU A 138 5.95 -7.16 -10.81
C LEU A 138 5.95 -8.48 -10.03
N PHE A 139 5.64 -8.43 -8.73
CA PHE A 139 5.44 -9.64 -7.91
C PHE A 139 4.01 -10.18 -7.95
N LEU A 140 3.19 -9.72 -8.90
CA LEU A 140 1.80 -10.16 -9.11
C LEU A 140 0.94 -10.11 -7.83
N TYR A 141 1.25 -9.17 -6.92
CA TYR A 141 0.57 -9.04 -5.63
C TYR A 141 0.62 -10.33 -4.79
N SER A 142 1.64 -11.16 -4.99
CA SER A 142 1.76 -12.50 -4.40
C SER A 142 2.72 -12.57 -3.20
N SER A 143 3.67 -11.64 -3.11
CA SER A 143 4.69 -11.62 -2.05
C SER A 143 4.74 -10.24 -1.39
N TYR A 144 4.74 -10.23 -0.06
CA TYR A 144 4.80 -9.02 0.79
C TYR A 144 5.88 -9.15 1.87
N ARG A 145 6.92 -9.94 1.57
CA ARG A 145 8.10 -10.11 2.40
C ARG A 145 8.89 -8.80 2.48
N ILE A 146 9.78 -8.72 3.47
CA ILE A 146 10.65 -7.56 3.69
C ILE A 146 11.35 -7.12 2.40
N TRP A 147 11.93 -8.04 1.62
CA TRP A 147 12.62 -7.71 0.38
C TRP A 147 11.73 -7.03 -0.66
N VAL A 148 10.45 -7.41 -0.76
CA VAL A 148 9.50 -6.75 -1.66
C VAL A 148 9.16 -5.34 -1.15
N ALA A 149 9.05 -5.17 0.17
CA ALA A 149 8.88 -3.84 0.76
C ALA A 149 10.08 -2.93 0.46
N LEU A 150 11.30 -3.45 0.62
CA LEU A 150 12.53 -2.70 0.29
C LEU A 150 12.58 -2.33 -1.19
N LEU A 151 12.25 -3.26 -2.09
CA LEU A 151 12.17 -2.99 -3.53
C LEU A 151 11.08 -1.97 -3.86
N ALA A 152 9.92 -2.01 -3.19
CA ALA A 152 8.88 -1.00 -3.37
C ALA A 152 9.37 0.39 -2.95
N GLY A 153 10.17 0.45 -1.87
CA GLY A 153 10.90 1.66 -1.48
C GLY A 153 11.90 2.13 -2.53
N VAL A 154 12.63 1.22 -3.19
CA VAL A 154 13.48 1.55 -4.35
C VAL A 154 12.65 2.14 -5.48
N GLY A 155 11.55 1.51 -5.85
CA GLY A 155 10.66 1.98 -6.92
C GLY A 155 10.11 3.37 -6.65
N ALA A 156 9.66 3.62 -5.42
CA ALA A 156 9.20 4.94 -4.97
C ALA A 156 10.34 5.98 -4.99
N GLY A 157 11.54 5.61 -4.54
CA GLY A 157 12.72 6.50 -4.52
C GLY A 157 13.21 6.87 -5.93
N ILE A 158 13.18 5.92 -6.88
CA ILE A 158 13.48 6.19 -8.29
C ILE A 158 12.43 7.15 -8.87
N ALA A 159 11.15 6.86 -8.64
CA ALA A 159 10.06 7.69 -9.12
C ALA A 159 10.14 9.13 -8.58
N LEU A 160 10.42 9.29 -7.28
CA LEU A 160 10.70 10.59 -6.67
C LEU A 160 11.86 11.30 -7.34
N SER A 161 12.99 10.61 -7.52
CA SER A 161 14.21 11.20 -8.10
C SER A 161 13.94 11.74 -9.50
N ILE A 162 13.19 10.99 -10.32
CA ILE A 162 12.80 11.43 -11.67
C ILE A 162 11.91 12.68 -11.61
N THR A 163 10.90 12.71 -10.73
CA THR A 163 10.01 13.86 -10.59
C THR A 163 10.75 15.10 -10.11
N ASP A 164 11.59 14.98 -9.09
CA ASP A 164 12.30 16.11 -8.50
C ASP A 164 13.37 16.68 -9.43
N LEU A 165 14.12 15.81 -10.12
CA LEU A 165 15.15 16.24 -11.08
C LEU A 165 14.54 16.92 -12.32
N THR A 166 13.28 16.66 -12.63
CA THR A 166 12.58 17.29 -13.75
C THR A 166 11.87 18.57 -13.35
N LEU A 167 11.24 18.61 -12.17
CA LEU A 167 10.41 19.74 -11.74
C LEU A 167 11.16 20.74 -10.86
N SER A 168 12.00 20.26 -9.94
CA SER A 168 12.64 21.08 -8.91
C SER A 168 14.10 21.39 -9.22
N TYR A 169 14.79 20.52 -9.96
CA TYR A 169 16.21 20.66 -10.26
C TYR A 169 16.56 20.54 -11.76
N PRO A 170 15.81 21.22 -12.67
CA PRO A 170 16.07 21.11 -14.09
C PRO A 170 17.46 21.65 -14.46
N GLY A 171 18.19 20.91 -15.30
CA GLY A 171 19.52 21.31 -15.77
C GLY A 171 20.66 21.11 -14.77
N SER A 172 20.45 20.33 -13.71
CA SER A 172 21.49 20.02 -12.73
C SER A 172 22.66 19.21 -13.32
N ASP A 173 23.84 19.43 -12.77
CA ASP A 173 25.04 18.71 -13.19
C ASP A 173 24.96 17.20 -12.89
N THR A 174 25.67 16.40 -13.67
CA THR A 174 25.69 14.93 -13.53
C THR A 174 26.03 14.44 -12.11
N PRO A 175 26.99 15.01 -11.37
CA PRO A 175 27.28 14.57 -10.01
C PRO A 175 26.09 14.74 -9.06
N PHE A 176 25.38 15.87 -9.16
CA PHE A 176 24.20 16.14 -8.33
C PHE A 176 23.10 15.12 -8.61
N ILE A 177 22.81 14.87 -9.89
CA ILE A 177 21.80 13.90 -10.33
C ILE A 177 22.07 12.52 -9.72
N LEU A 178 23.33 12.06 -9.79
CA LEU A 178 23.73 10.74 -9.29
C LEU A 178 23.61 10.65 -7.76
N ILE A 179 24.13 11.64 -7.04
CA ILE A 179 24.11 11.66 -5.58
C ILE A 179 22.68 11.78 -5.06
N TYR A 180 21.88 12.69 -5.63
CA TYR A 180 20.48 12.88 -5.25
C TYR A 180 19.64 11.63 -5.49
N SER A 181 19.83 10.98 -6.64
CA SER A 181 19.11 9.74 -6.95
C SER A 181 19.51 8.61 -6.02
N ALA A 182 20.81 8.41 -5.79
CA ALA A 182 21.31 7.36 -4.91
C ALA A 182 20.82 7.52 -3.47
N THR A 183 20.90 8.74 -2.94
CA THR A 183 20.46 9.06 -1.57
C THR A 183 18.94 8.94 -1.42
N SER A 184 18.17 9.38 -2.41
CA SER A 184 16.71 9.21 -2.44
C SER A 184 16.30 7.73 -2.48
N ILE A 185 17.01 6.90 -3.25
CA ILE A 185 16.78 5.45 -3.27
C ILE A 185 17.11 4.83 -1.91
N VAL A 186 18.24 5.19 -1.30
CA VAL A 186 18.61 4.71 0.05
C VAL A 186 17.55 5.11 1.07
N SER A 187 17.08 6.36 1.01
CA SER A 187 16.01 6.85 1.86
C SER A 187 14.71 6.07 1.64
N GLY A 188 14.34 5.80 0.38
CA GLY A 188 13.19 4.98 0.03
C GLY A 188 13.29 3.56 0.58
N ILE A 189 14.46 2.92 0.48
CA ILE A 189 14.68 1.58 1.07
C ILE A 189 14.43 1.60 2.58
N VAL A 190 14.99 2.58 3.29
CA VAL A 190 14.98 2.62 4.76
C VAL A 190 13.64 3.13 5.30
N LEU A 191 13.22 4.32 4.89
CA LEU A 191 12.03 4.99 5.44
C LEU A 191 10.73 4.52 4.78
N ALA A 192 10.73 4.22 3.49
CA ALA A 192 9.52 3.73 2.83
C ALA A 192 9.42 2.20 2.87
N GLY A 193 10.50 1.48 2.62
CA GLY A 193 10.52 0.03 2.62
C GLY A 193 10.54 -0.57 4.02
N LEU A 194 11.66 -0.41 4.73
CA LEU A 194 11.91 -1.07 6.00
C LEU A 194 10.96 -0.58 7.10
N LEU A 195 10.84 0.74 7.29
CA LEU A 195 9.99 1.31 8.32
C LEU A 195 8.51 0.98 8.10
N SER A 196 8.00 1.04 6.87
CA SER A 196 6.61 0.63 6.59
C SER A 196 6.37 -0.85 6.84
N TRP A 197 7.35 -1.70 6.54
CA TRP A 197 7.24 -3.12 6.84
C TRP A 197 7.19 -3.38 8.35
N LEU A 198 8.02 -2.69 9.14
CA LEU A 198 7.99 -2.74 10.59
C LEU A 198 6.67 -2.18 11.16
N ALA A 199 6.20 -1.04 10.63
CA ALA A 199 4.93 -0.43 11.01
C ALA A 199 3.76 -1.39 10.74
N MET A 200 3.71 -2.03 9.56
CA MET A 200 2.70 -3.03 9.23
C MET A 200 2.69 -4.19 10.24
N ARG A 201 3.86 -4.70 10.65
CA ARG A 201 3.95 -5.74 11.67
C ARG A 201 3.52 -5.24 13.06
N GLY A 202 3.89 -4.03 13.44
CA GLY A 202 3.45 -3.41 14.70
C GLY A 202 1.94 -3.26 14.76
N ILE A 203 1.31 -2.76 13.68
CA ILE A 203 -0.15 -2.63 13.58
C ILE A 203 -0.82 -4.01 13.52
N ALA A 204 -0.20 -5.01 12.90
CA ALA A 204 -0.71 -6.37 12.92
C ALA A 204 -0.71 -6.97 14.33
N ALA A 205 0.32 -6.70 15.14
CA ALA A 205 0.45 -7.20 16.50
C ALA A 205 -0.64 -6.68 17.45
N THR A 206 -1.23 -5.51 17.18
CA THR A 206 -2.36 -4.98 17.97
C THR A 206 -3.70 -5.65 17.65
N GLY A 207 -3.77 -6.48 16.60
CA GLY A 207 -5.00 -7.10 16.12
C GLY A 207 -5.85 -6.18 15.21
N ALA A 208 -5.45 -4.93 14.99
CA ALA A 208 -6.16 -4.01 14.11
C ALA A 208 -6.27 -4.53 12.66
N LEU A 209 -5.29 -5.33 12.21
CA LEU A 209 -5.27 -5.90 10.85
C LEU A 209 -5.92 -7.30 10.74
N ASN A 210 -6.68 -7.76 11.74
CA ASN A 210 -7.29 -9.10 11.72
C ASN A 210 -8.21 -9.36 10.51
N ARG A 211 -8.77 -8.30 9.93
CA ARG A 211 -9.63 -8.36 8.73
C ARG A 211 -8.82 -8.45 7.40
N PHE A 212 -7.51 -8.29 7.46
CA PHE A 212 -6.59 -8.23 6.33
C PHE A 212 -5.69 -9.47 6.25
N ALA A 213 -5.16 -9.74 5.05
CA ALA A 213 -4.18 -10.81 4.86
C ALA A 213 -2.87 -10.51 5.63
N ALA A 214 -2.48 -9.24 5.73
CA ALA A 214 -1.33 -8.81 6.52
C ALA A 214 -1.39 -9.22 8.00
N GLY A 215 -2.57 -9.13 8.64
CA GLY A 215 -2.76 -9.57 10.02
C GLY A 215 -2.68 -11.10 10.17
N ARG A 216 -3.22 -11.86 9.21
CA ARG A 216 -3.19 -13.34 9.26
C ARG A 216 -1.79 -13.91 9.09
N GLU A 217 -0.98 -13.33 8.19
CA GLU A 217 0.40 -13.79 7.95
C GLU A 217 1.32 -13.45 9.13
N SER A 218 1.17 -12.26 9.72
CA SER A 218 1.99 -11.85 10.87
C SER A 218 1.83 -12.76 12.09
N ARG A 219 0.66 -13.38 12.23
CA ARG A 219 0.32 -14.31 13.34
C ARG A 219 0.79 -15.74 13.09
N ALA A 220 1.10 -16.12 11.86
CA ALA A 220 1.64 -17.44 11.52
C ALA A 220 3.16 -17.52 11.73
N LEU A 221 3.81 -16.38 11.99
CA LEU A 221 5.25 -16.25 12.24
C LEU A 221 5.59 -16.04 13.73
N VAL A 222 4.58 -16.09 14.61
CA VAL A 222 4.70 -16.07 16.08
C VAL A 222 4.32 -17.45 16.59
#